data_AF-A0A533YYR4-F1
#
_entry.id   AF-A0A533YYR4-F1
#
_cell.length_a   1.000
_cell.length_b   1.000
_cell.length_c   1.000
_cell.angle_alpha   90.00
_cell.angle_beta   90.00
_cell.angle_gamma   90.00
#
_symmetry.space_group_name_H-M   'P 1'
#
loop_
_entity.id
_entity.type
_entity.pdbx_description
1 polymer ?
#
loop_
_entity_poly.entity_id
_entity_poly.type
_entity_poly.pdbx_seq_one_letter_code
_entity_poly.pdbx_strand_id
1 'polypeptide(L)'
;IVQMDSFRVEIVPEGHMLFILNHDRPGVIGQVGQILGEHQINIARMQCSREEKGGHALLIVGVDAPLPAEVLRAVTVAKNIISVKLVRL
;
A
#
# COMPACT_ATOMS: atom_id res chain seq x y z
N ILE A 1 -7.42 -13.98 9.26
CA ILE A 1 -7.97 -13.60 7.93
C ILE A 1 -9.17 -12.65 8.10
N VAL A 2 -9.05 -11.42 7.62
CA VAL A 2 -10.16 -10.45 7.49
C VAL A 2 -10.40 -10.25 6.00
N GLN A 3 -11.65 -10.26 5.56
CA GLN A 3 -11.99 -10.00 4.16
C GLN A 3 -12.26 -8.50 3.99
N MET A 4 -11.57 -7.88 3.04
CA MET A 4 -11.78 -6.49 2.65
C MET A 4 -12.20 -6.51 1.19
N ASP A 5 -13.49 -6.32 0.92
CA ASP A 5 -14.12 -6.52 -0.39
C ASP A 5 -13.80 -7.91 -0.99
N SER A 6 -13.23 -7.96 -2.20
CA SER A 6 -12.80 -9.20 -2.88
C SER A 6 -11.45 -9.73 -2.37
N PHE A 7 -10.75 -8.98 -1.50
CA PHE A 7 -9.38 -9.29 -1.08
C PHE A 7 -9.35 -10.06 0.24
N ARG A 8 -8.65 -11.19 0.24
CA ARG A 8 -8.34 -11.94 1.46
C ARG A 8 -7.04 -11.41 2.05
N VAL A 9 -7.15 -10.71 3.16
CA VAL A 9 -5.98 -10.12 3.82
C VAL A 9 -5.81 -10.72 5.22
N GLU A 10 -4.55 -10.81 5.63
CA GLU A 10 -4.18 -11.31 6.95
C GLU A 10 -3.22 -10.30 7.55
N ILE A 11 -3.81 -9.36 8.26
CA ILE A 11 -3.16 -8.17 8.78
C ILE A 11 -3.49 -8.08 10.27
N VAL A 12 -2.45 -7.88 11.07
CA VAL A 12 -2.58 -7.39 12.44
C VAL A 12 -2.56 -5.87 12.33
N PRO A 13 -3.66 -5.18 12.66
CA PRO A 13 -3.79 -3.75 12.43
C PRO A 13 -3.02 -2.99 13.53
N GLU A 14 -1.90 -2.37 13.17
CA GLU A 14 -1.01 -1.64 14.10
C GLU A 14 -0.34 -0.45 13.41
N GLY A 15 -0.17 0.65 14.14
CA GLY A 15 0.60 1.82 13.70
C GLY A 15 0.00 2.55 12.50
N HIS A 16 0.85 2.89 11.52
CA HIS A 16 0.48 3.63 10.32
C HIS A 16 0.38 2.69 9.12
N MET A 17 -0.82 2.57 8.55
CA MET A 17 -1.06 1.63 7.45
C MET A 17 -1.61 2.34 6.21
N LEU A 18 -0.97 2.08 5.07
CA LEU A 18 -1.46 2.43 3.76
C LEU A 18 -2.21 1.25 3.16
N PHE A 19 -3.45 1.50 2.73
CA PHE A 19 -4.22 0.61 1.87
C PHE A 19 -4.22 1.21 0.48
N ILE A 20 -3.58 0.53 -0.46
CA ILE A 20 -3.32 1.01 -1.81
C ILE A 20 -4.06 0.08 -2.77
N LEU A 21 -5.12 0.58 -3.41
CA LEU A 21 -5.77 -0.12 -4.51
C LEU A 21 -5.03 0.24 -5.80
N ASN A 22 -4.61 -0.75 -6.57
CA ASN A 22 -3.84 -0.56 -7.79
C ASN A 22 -4.22 -1.56 -8.88
N HIS A 23 -3.85 -1.27 -10.13
CA HIS A 23 -3.85 -2.29 -11.18
C HIS A 23 -2.67 -3.25 -10.97
N ASP A 24 -2.90 -4.56 -11.06
CA ASP A 24 -1.87 -5.60 -10.90
C ASP A 24 -0.92 -5.58 -12.12
N ARG A 25 0.07 -4.69 -12.08
CA ARG A 25 1.04 -4.46 -13.14
C ARG A 25 2.47 -4.57 -12.60
N PRO A 26 3.42 -5.06 -13.42
CA PRO A 26 4.83 -5.06 -13.04
C PRO A 26 5.30 -3.66 -12.61
N GLY A 27 6.07 -3.61 -11.52
CA GLY A 27 6.70 -2.40 -11.01
C GLY A 27 5.91 -1.63 -9.94
N VAL A 28 4.62 -1.89 -9.72
CA VAL A 28 3.81 -1.11 -8.75
C VAL A 28 4.37 -1.21 -7.32
N ILE A 29 4.64 -2.42 -6.84
CA ILE A 29 5.22 -2.63 -5.50
C ILE A 29 6.59 -1.94 -5.38
N GLY A 30 7.41 -2.05 -6.43
CA GLY A 30 8.73 -1.40 -6.49
C GLY A 30 8.64 0.12 -6.44
N GLN A 31 7.69 0.72 -7.15
CA GLN A 31 7.46 2.16 -7.15
C GLN A 31 7.05 2.66 -5.75
N VAL A 32 6.14 1.95 -5.07
CA VAL A 32 5.75 2.30 -3.70
C VAL A 32 6.94 2.18 -2.74
N GLY A 33 7.70 1.09 -2.83
CA GLY A 33 8.90 0.89 -2.01
C GLY A 33 9.97 1.97 -2.26
N GLN A 34 10.16 2.38 -3.51
CA GLN A 34 11.09 3.44 -3.88
C GLN A 34 10.67 4.79 -3.29
N ILE A 35 9.40 5.20 -3.44
CA ILE A 35 8.90 6.46 -2.88
C ILE A 35 9.11 6.51 -1.36
N LEU A 36 8.81 5.42 -0.66
CA LEU A 36 9.03 5.34 0.79
C LEU A 36 10.52 5.40 1.15
N GLY A 37 11.36 4.68 0.41
CA GLY A 37 12.81 4.65 0.61
C GLY A 37 13.48 6.02 0.36
N GLU A 38 13.07 6.76 -0.67
CA GLU A 38 13.57 8.11 -0.97
C GLU A 38 13.28 9.10 0.17
N HIS A 39 12.21 8.86 0.94
CA HIS A 39 11.84 9.65 2.11
C HIS A 39 12.28 9.02 3.44
N GLN A 40 13.15 8.00 3.40
CA GLN A 40 13.69 7.30 4.56
C GLN A 40 12.62 6.69 5.49
N ILE A 41 11.51 6.22 4.92
CA ILE A 41 10.43 5.56 5.67
C ILE A 41 10.60 4.06 5.57
N ASN A 42 10.81 3.42 6.73
CA ASN A 42 10.93 1.97 6.80
C ASN A 42 9.57 1.27 6.69
N ILE A 43 9.57 0.08 6.09
CA ILE A 43 8.38 -0.76 5.92
C ILE A 43 8.41 -1.87 6.98
N ALA A 44 7.53 -1.77 7.96
CA ALA A 44 7.35 -2.75 9.01
C ALA A 44 6.68 -4.03 8.50
N ARG A 45 5.74 -3.85 7.57
CA ARG A 45 4.93 -4.93 7.00
C ARG A 45 4.49 -4.59 5.59
N MET A 46 4.47 -5.61 4.72
CA MET A 46 3.86 -5.52 3.41
C MET A 46 3.02 -6.76 3.12
N GLN A 47 1.82 -6.57 2.57
CA GLN A 47 1.00 -7.65 2.05
C GLN A 47 0.37 -7.22 0.73
N CYS A 48 0.39 -8.11 -0.27
CA CYS A 48 -0.29 -7.90 -1.54
C CYS A 48 -1.33 -9.01 -1.73
N SER A 49 -2.56 -8.62 -2.02
CA SER A 49 -3.63 -9.51 -2.47
C SER A 49 -4.12 -9.04 -3.81
N ARG A 50 -4.33 -9.94 -4.77
CA ARG A 50 -4.92 -9.62 -6.07
C ARG A 50 -6.24 -10.35 -6.22
N GLU A 51 -7.21 -9.73 -6.90
CA GLU A 51 -8.47 -10.40 -7.27
C GLU A 51 -8.18 -11.48 -8.30
N GLU A 52 -7.50 -11.08 -9.38
CA GLU A 52 -7.05 -11.94 -10.46
C GLU A 52 -5.76 -11.39 -11.09
N LYS A 53 -5.04 -12.21 -11.86
CA LYS A 53 -3.80 -11.80 -12.52
C LYS A 53 -4.08 -10.70 -13.55
N GLY A 54 -3.50 -9.52 -13.35
CA GLY A 54 -3.66 -8.39 -14.26
C GLY A 54 -4.91 -7.53 -14.03
N GLY A 55 -5.76 -7.91 -13.06
CA GLY A 55 -6.92 -7.12 -12.61
C GLY A 55 -6.52 -6.09 -11.56
N HIS A 56 -7.27 -6.04 -10.45
CA HIS A 56 -6.93 -5.19 -9.31
C HIS A 56 -6.13 -5.94 -8.23
N ALA A 57 -5.32 -5.17 -7.52
CA ALA A 57 -4.61 -5.60 -6.33
C ALA A 57 -4.79 -4.59 -5.20
N LEU A 58 -4.82 -5.11 -3.99
CA LEU A 58 -4.74 -4.38 -2.74
C LEU A 58 -3.35 -4.61 -2.15
N LEU A 59 -2.54 -3.56 -2.15
CA LEU A 59 -1.27 -3.50 -1.45
C LEU A 59 -1.48 -2.82 -0.09
N ILE A 60 -1.14 -3.54 0.97
CA ILE A 60 -1.15 -3.04 2.34
C ILE A 60 0.30 -2.84 2.77
N VAL A 61 0.61 -1.64 3.25
CA VAL A 61 1.95 -1.29 3.76
C VAL A 61 1.82 -0.71 5.16
N GLY A 62 2.41 -1.37 6.14
CA GLY A 62 2.60 -0.84 7.49
C GLY A 62 3.98 -0.18 7.59
N VAL A 63 4.05 1.01 8.17
CA VAL A 63 5.29 1.77 8.36
C VAL A 63 5.51 2.15 9.82
N ASP A 64 6.76 2.34 10.20
CA ASP A 64 7.17 2.61 11.60
C ASP A 64 6.95 4.07 12.03
N ALA A 65 6.75 4.99 11.07
CA ALA A 65 6.68 6.43 11.32
C ALA A 65 5.46 7.08 10.66
N PRO A 66 4.97 8.21 11.18
CA PRO A 66 3.92 8.96 10.52
C PRO A 66 4.31 9.33 9.09
N LEU A 67 3.40 9.09 8.14
CA LEU A 67 3.63 9.48 6.75
C LEU A 67 3.48 10.99 6.56
N PRO A 68 4.51 11.70 6.04
CA PRO A 68 4.36 13.07 5.60
C PRO A 68 3.32 13.19 4.48
N ALA A 69 2.64 14.34 4.41
CA ALA A 69 1.58 14.57 3.43
C ALA A 69 2.09 14.50 1.98
N GLU A 70 3.34 14.91 1.73
CA GLU A 70 4.00 14.82 0.43
C GLU A 70 4.21 13.37 -0.03
N VAL A 71 4.60 12.47 0.89
CA VAL A 71 4.77 11.04 0.61
C VAL A 71 3.44 10.40 0.26
N LEU A 72 2.40 10.67 1.06
CA LEU A 72 1.07 10.17 0.77
C LEU A 72 0.58 10.63 -0.61
N ARG A 73 0.83 11.90 -0.95
CA ARG A 73 0.51 12.44 -2.29
C ARG A 73 1.32 11.76 -3.39
N ALA A 74 2.63 11.57 -3.21
CA ALA A 74 3.50 10.92 -4.18
C ALA A 74 3.03 9.49 -4.49
N VAL A 75 2.65 8.72 -3.46
CA VAL A 75 2.06 7.39 -3.66
C VAL A 75 0.70 7.48 -4.34
N THR A 76 -0.15 8.45 -3.97
CA THR A 76 -1.50 8.59 -4.55
C THR A 76 -1.48 8.88 -6.05
N VAL A 77 -0.53 9.68 -6.52
CA VAL A 77 -0.43 10.06 -7.95
C VAL A 77 0.48 9.12 -8.74
N ALA A 78 1.04 8.09 -8.11
CA ALA A 78 1.91 7.14 -8.76
C ALA A 78 1.15 6.33 -9.83
N LYS A 79 1.90 5.86 -10.83
CA LYS A 79 1.33 5.17 -11.98
C LYS A 79 0.65 3.88 -11.54
N ASN A 80 -0.53 3.60 -12.09
CA ASN A 80 -1.37 2.43 -11.79
C ASN A 80 -1.96 2.39 -10.37
N ILE A 81 -1.78 3.44 -9.56
CA ILE A 81 -2.49 3.58 -8.28
C ILE A 81 -3.88 4.13 -8.56
N ILE A 82 -4.90 3.47 -7.99
CA ILE A 82 -6.30 3.83 -8.13
C ILE A 82 -6.74 4.66 -6.93
N SER A 83 -6.38 4.22 -5.72
CA SER A 83 -6.67 4.96 -4.49
C SER A 83 -5.71 4.58 -3.37
N VAL A 84 -5.54 5.50 -2.42
CA VAL A 84 -4.73 5.30 -1.22
C VAL A 84 -5.52 5.75 -0.01
N LYS A 85 -5.59 4.90 1.02
CA LYS A 85 -6.19 5.23 2.31
C LYS A 85 -5.16 5.04 3.41
N LEU A 86 -4.86 6.11 4.13
CA LEU A 86 -4.06 6.05 5.35
C LEU A 86 -4.99 5.76 6.54
N VAL A 87 -4.68 4.71 7.28
CA VAL A 87 -5.35 4.36 8.54
C VAL A 87 -4.31 4.50 9.66
N ARG A 88 -4.72 5.14 10.75
CA ARG A 88 -3.94 5.29 11.98
C ARG A 88 -4.70 4.58 13.09
N LEU A 89 -3.99 3.77 13.88
CA LEU A 89 -4.54 2.98 14.96
C LEU A 89 -3.88 3.34 16.29
#